data_AF-A0A8I1R9U5-F1
#
_entry.id   AF-A0A8I1R9U5-F1
#
_cell.length_a   1.000
_cell.length_b   1.000
_cell.length_c   1.000
_cell.angle_alpha   90.00
_cell.angle_beta   90.00
_cell.angle_gamma   90.00
#
_symmetry.space_group_name_H-M   'P 1'
#
loop_
_entity.id
_entity.type
_entity.pdbx_description
1 polymer ?
#
loop_
_entity_poly.entity_id
_entity_poly.type
_entity_poly.pdbx_seq_one_letter_code
_entity_poly.pdbx_strand_id
1 'polypeptide(L)' 'MGTLERQPASVNTRPDASQSAYRCDGRTYCSQMTSCAEATFFLQNCPNVKMDGDGDGVPCERQWCSSS' A
#
# COMPACT_ATOMS: atom_id res chain seq x y z
N MET A 1 -39.62 -26.02 -4.28
CA MET A 1 -38.23 -26.48 -4.08
C MET A 1 -37.33 -25.32 -4.46
N GLY A 2 -36.99 -24.46 -3.49
CA GLY A 2 -36.23 -23.24 -3.73
C GLY A 2 -34.77 -23.41 -3.33
N THR A 3 -33.87 -23.02 -4.22
CA THR A 3 -32.51 -22.55 -3.89
C THR A 3 -32.06 -21.57 -4.99
N LEU A 4 -32.52 -20.32 -4.88
CA LEU A 4 -31.69 -19.16 -5.21
C LEU A 4 -30.69 -19.05 -4.04
N GLU A 5 -29.38 -18.89 -4.30
CA GLU A 5 -28.36 -18.09 -3.58
C GLU A 5 -26.98 -18.46 -4.20
N ARG A 6 -26.43 -17.69 -5.16
CA ARG A 6 -25.69 -16.41 -5.06
C ARG A 6 -24.18 -16.57 -4.76
N GLN A 7 -23.38 -16.24 -5.80
CA GLN A 7 -21.99 -15.71 -5.81
C GLN A 7 -20.82 -16.70 -6.09
N PRO A 8 -20.22 -16.63 -7.29
CA PRO A 8 -18.78 -16.80 -7.46
C PRO A 8 -18.15 -15.41 -7.65
N ALA A 9 -17.93 -14.70 -6.55
CA ALA A 9 -17.06 -13.54 -6.57
C ALA A 9 -15.97 -13.81 -5.55
N SER A 10 -14.80 -14.11 -6.08
CA SER A 10 -13.53 -13.95 -5.40
C SER A 10 -13.53 -12.56 -4.76
N VAL A 11 -13.98 -12.46 -3.50
CA VAL A 11 -13.54 -11.39 -2.63
C VAL A 11 -12.09 -11.76 -2.32
N ASN A 12 -11.24 -11.51 -3.32
CA ASN A 12 -9.87 -11.17 -3.04
C ASN A 12 -10.02 -9.84 -2.32
N THR A 13 -10.30 -9.92 -1.02
CA THR A 13 -10.14 -8.84 -0.08
C THR A 13 -8.69 -8.44 -0.29
N ARG A 14 -8.44 -7.52 -1.24
CA ARG A 14 -7.27 -6.66 -1.22
C ARG A 14 -7.27 -6.24 0.24
N PRO A 15 -6.30 -6.66 1.08
CA PRO A 15 -6.34 -6.26 2.45
C PRO A 15 -6.38 -4.74 2.39
N ASP A 16 -7.56 -4.20 2.66
CA ASP A 16 -7.72 -2.87 3.19
C ASP A 16 -6.90 -2.96 4.46
N ALA A 17 -5.62 -2.67 4.33
CA ALA A 17 -4.71 -2.54 5.44
C ALA A 17 -5.07 -1.22 6.11
N SER A 18 -6.32 -1.11 6.58
CA SER A 18 -6.64 -0.90 7.99
C SER A 18 -5.59 -0.05 8.69
N GLN A 19 -5.45 1.17 8.17
CA GLN A 19 -5.25 2.50 8.76
C GLN A 19 -4.62 2.67 10.17
N SER A 20 -3.95 1.67 10.75
CA SER A 20 -3.57 1.70 12.17
C SER A 20 -2.18 1.18 12.52
N ALA A 21 -1.42 0.59 11.58
CA ALA A 21 -0.16 -0.10 11.91
C ALA A 21 1.13 0.65 11.53
N TYR A 22 1.05 1.70 10.72
CA TYR A 22 2.24 2.39 10.21
C TYR A 22 2.57 3.61 11.06
N ARG A 23 3.80 3.66 11.57
CA ARG A 23 4.33 4.78 12.36
C ARG A 23 5.64 5.23 11.76
N CYS A 24 5.90 6.54 11.88
CA CYS A 24 7.16 7.13 11.43
C CYS A 24 8.30 6.68 12.35
N ASP A 25 8.83 5.49 12.07
CA ASP A 25 9.91 4.86 12.83
C ASP A 25 11.31 5.24 12.29
N GLY A 26 11.38 6.25 11.40
CA GLY A 26 12.63 6.66 10.74
C GLY A 26 12.95 5.89 9.45
N ARG A 27 12.06 5.02 8.99
CA ARG A 27 12.16 4.41 7.65
C ARG A 27 11.90 5.45 6.57
N THR A 28 12.89 5.69 5.73
CA THR A 28 12.85 6.71 4.66
C THR A 28 13.12 6.17 3.27
N TYR A 29 13.42 4.87 3.14
CA TYR A 29 13.77 4.21 1.88
C TYR A 29 12.84 3.04 1.56
N CYS A 30 12.67 2.78 0.27
CA CYS A 30 11.80 1.74 -0.24
C CYS A 30 12.17 0.32 0.19
N SER A 31 13.46 0.01 0.29
CA SER A 31 13.89 -1.33 0.74
C SER A 31 13.57 -1.61 2.22
N GLN A 32 13.14 -0.60 2.97
CA GLN A 32 12.65 -0.75 4.34
C GLN A 32 11.12 -0.89 4.40
N MET A 33 10.42 -0.61 3.31
CA MET A 33 8.98 -0.80 3.19
C MET A 33 8.67 -2.23 2.78
N THR A 34 7.42 -2.63 2.94
CA THR A 34 6.94 -3.98 2.63
C THR A 34 5.76 -3.97 1.67
N SER A 35 5.24 -2.79 1.32
CA SER A 35 4.05 -2.64 0.48
C SER A 35 3.91 -1.21 -0.06
N CYS A 36 3.19 -1.07 -1.18
CA CYS A 36 2.91 0.22 -1.81
C CYS A 36 2.08 1.13 -0.90
N ALA A 37 1.05 0.57 -0.25
CA ALA A 37 0.21 1.30 0.69
C ALA A 37 1.00 1.80 1.92
N GLU A 38 1.94 1.00 2.42
CA GLU A 38 2.85 1.41 3.50
C GLU A 38 3.76 2.56 3.02
N ALA A 39 4.42 2.42 1.88
CA ALA A 39 5.27 3.47 1.33
C ALA A 39 4.49 4.78 1.09
N THR A 40 3.26 4.67 0.58
CA THR A 40 2.34 5.80 0.36
C THR A 40 1.96 6.49 1.66
N PHE A 41 1.66 5.70 2.70
CA PHE A 41 1.39 6.23 4.02
C PHE A 41 2.60 7.02 4.54
N PHE A 42 3.81 6.46 4.45
CA PHE A 42 5.01 7.14 4.91
C PHE A 42 5.30 8.42 4.10
N LEU A 43 5.11 8.41 2.79
CA LEU A 43 5.26 9.60 1.93
C LEU A 43 4.36 10.76 2.39
N GLN A 44 3.10 10.45 2.73
CA GLN A 44 2.09 11.46 3.08
C GLN A 44 2.09 11.85 4.56
N ASN A 45 2.49 10.93 5.46
CA ASN A 45 2.34 11.10 6.91
C ASN A 45 3.67 11.33 7.65
N CYS A 46 4.81 10.99 7.04
CA CYS A 46 6.12 11.08 7.70
C CYS A 46 7.04 12.11 7.02
N PRO A 47 7.65 13.04 7.78
CA PRO A 47 8.66 13.95 7.24
C PRO A 47 9.99 13.20 6.96
N ASN A 48 10.80 13.74 6.04
CA ASN A 48 12.13 13.21 5.65
C ASN A 48 12.15 11.88 4.87
N VAL A 49 11.03 11.46 4.33
CA VAL A 49 10.92 10.29 3.45
C VAL A 49 11.52 10.56 2.07
N LYS A 50 12.33 9.62 1.56
CA LYS A 50 13.05 9.70 0.28
C LYS A 50 12.70 8.50 -0.59
N MET A 51 11.41 8.28 -0.75
CA MET A 51 10.82 7.11 -1.44
C MET A 51 10.23 7.46 -2.81
N ASP A 52 9.85 8.72 -2.98
CA ASP A 52 9.35 9.33 -4.21
C ASP A 52 10.54 10.05 -4.87
N GLY A 53 11.20 9.37 -5.79
CA GLY A 53 12.44 9.84 -6.40
C GLY A 53 12.21 10.85 -7.52
N ASP A 54 11.09 10.69 -8.25
CA ASP A 54 10.74 11.52 -9.41
C ASP A 54 9.78 12.67 -9.05
N GLY A 55 9.09 12.60 -7.91
CA GLY A 55 8.17 13.67 -7.47
C GLY A 55 6.73 13.47 -7.96
N ASP A 56 6.37 12.30 -8.49
CA ASP A 56 5.05 12.03 -9.07
C ASP A 56 4.00 11.64 -8.03
N GLY A 57 4.43 11.39 -6.79
CA GLY A 57 3.55 11.01 -5.68
C GLY A 57 3.35 9.51 -5.52
N VAL A 58 4.08 8.68 -6.28
CA VAL A 58 4.11 7.22 -6.17
C VAL A 58 5.43 6.77 -5.55
N PRO A 59 5.46 6.53 -4.23
CA PRO A 59 6.69 6.08 -3.59
C PRO A 59 6.97 4.63 -3.97
N CYS A 60 8.24 4.31 -4.19
CA CYS A 60 8.68 2.93 -4.42
C CYS A 60 8.03 2.25 -5.63
N GLU A 61 7.74 3.00 -6.68
CA GLU A 61 7.29 2.55 -8.00
C GLU A 61 8.05 1.32 -8.55
N ARG A 62 9.35 1.18 -8.24
CA ARG A 62 10.18 0.06 -8.74
C ARG A 62 10.14 -1.21 -7.89
N GLN A 63 9.70 -1.12 -6.63
CA GLN A 63 9.77 -2.24 -5.67
C GLN A 63 8.40 -2.67 -5.18
N TRP A 64 7.51 -1.72 -4.89
CA TRP A 64 6.23 -1.98 -4.24
C TRP A 64 5.03 -1.51 -5.06
N CYS A 65 5.14 -0.33 -5.69
CA CYS A 65 4.06 0.26 -6.50
C CYS A 65 4.21 -0.02 -8.01
N SER A 66 4.93 -1.09 -8.39
CA SER A 66 5.21 -1.47 -9.78
C SER A 66 4.01 -2.13 -10.48
N SER A 67 2.78 -1.68 -10.20
CA SER A 67 1.61 -2.24 -10.88
C SER A 67 1.62 -1.77 -12.33
N SER A 68 1.80 -2.72 -13.24
CA SER A 68 1.39 -2.57 -14.64
C SER A 68 -0.12 -2.40 -14.76
#